data_AF-A0A1G3AMB3-F1
#
_entry.id   AF-A0A1G3AMB3-F1
#
_cell.length_a   1.000
_cell.length_b   1.000
_cell.length_c   1.000
_cell.angle_alpha   90.00
_cell.angle_beta   90.00
_cell.angle_gamma   90.00
#
_symmetry.space_group_name_H-M   'P 1'
#
loop_
_entity.id
_entity.type
_entity.pdbx_description
1 polymer ?
#
loop_
_entity_poly.entity_id
_entity_poly.type
_entity_poly.pdbx_seq_one_letter_code
_entity_poly.pdbx_strand_id
1 'polypeptide(L)'
;MSPSIPTPTPSELDILAVLWQAVTDEGADALRVSDIHPLVASRRGRHGEAEPSPVTISSQLRGLSAKGLVLAVVVGGSSGKSREAVRTRGLLRASTRSPLTGYRPTHSPSEVLQATFEALASAYPESQRTQALIDFAKALKLPKRVVQDVEKAVREEQKPGS
;
A
#
# COMPACT_ATOMS: atom_id res chain seq x y z
N MET A 1 7.36 24.02 -8.17
CA MET A 1 7.53 23.30 -6.88
C MET A 1 6.44 22.24 -6.85
N SER A 2 6.79 20.96 -7.05
CA SER A 2 5.82 19.88 -6.94
C SER A 2 5.32 19.81 -5.49
N PRO A 3 4.01 19.63 -5.24
CA PRO A 3 3.50 19.52 -3.89
C PRO A 3 4.14 18.32 -3.18
N SER A 4 4.63 18.53 -1.95
CA SER A 4 5.18 17.47 -1.12
C SER A 4 4.09 16.45 -0.80
N ILE A 5 4.37 15.16 -1.06
CA ILE A 5 3.43 14.08 -0.78
C ILE A 5 3.31 13.90 0.74
N PRO A 6 2.09 13.98 1.31
CA PRO A 6 1.91 13.87 2.75
C PRO A 6 2.24 12.47 3.26
N THR A 7 2.90 12.40 4.41
CA THR A 7 3.31 11.12 5.01
C THR A 7 2.11 10.35 5.58
N PRO A 8 1.91 9.08 5.19
CA PRO A 8 0.92 8.21 5.81
C PRO A 8 1.37 7.77 7.21
N THR A 9 0.40 7.52 8.09
CA THR A 9 0.67 6.86 9.38
C THR A 9 0.96 5.36 9.17
N PRO A 10 1.58 4.66 10.14
CA PRO A 10 1.86 3.23 10.00
C PRO A 10 0.63 2.38 9.65
N SER A 11 -0.52 2.67 10.24
CA SER A 11 -1.74 1.92 9.90
C SER A 11 -2.36 2.30 8.56
N GLU A 12 -2.14 3.53 8.08
CA GLU A 12 -2.53 3.92 6.71
C GLU A 12 -1.60 3.26 5.67
N LEU A 13 -0.33 3.03 6.01
CA LEU A 13 0.61 2.27 5.18
C LEU A 13 0.17 0.82 4.98
N ASP A 14 -0.45 0.18 5.96
CA ASP A 14 -0.99 -1.17 5.79
C ASP A 14 -2.04 -1.24 4.67
N ILE A 15 -2.92 -0.23 4.62
CA ILE A 15 -3.95 -0.12 3.58
C ILE A 15 -3.29 0.16 2.23
N LEU A 16 -2.35 1.10 2.16
CA LEU A 16 -1.63 1.41 0.92
C LEU A 16 -0.86 0.20 0.40
N ALA A 17 -0.23 -0.59 1.27
CA ALA A 17 0.47 -1.81 0.89
C ALA A 17 -0.45 -2.83 0.22
N VAL A 18 -1.65 -3.04 0.78
CA VAL A 18 -2.66 -3.92 0.18
C VAL A 18 -3.14 -3.38 -1.17
N LEU A 19 -3.39 -2.08 -1.27
CA LEU A 19 -3.83 -1.44 -2.51
C LEU A 19 -2.75 -1.51 -3.61
N TRP A 20 -1.49 -1.25 -3.28
CA TRP A 20 -0.38 -1.36 -4.23
C TRP A 20 -0.18 -2.78 -4.73
N GLN A 21 -0.25 -3.77 -3.83
CA GLN A 21 -0.12 -5.17 -4.20
C GLN A 21 -1.24 -5.58 -5.18
N ALA A 22 -2.49 -5.22 -4.88
CA ALA A 22 -3.61 -5.55 -5.75
C ALA A 22 -3.52 -4.88 -7.13
N VAL A 23 -3.07 -3.62 -7.21
CA VAL A 23 -2.93 -2.91 -8.48
C VAL A 23 -1.73 -3.43 -9.29
N THR A 24 -0.61 -3.71 -8.62
CA THR A 24 0.67 -4.00 -9.29
C THR A 24 0.83 -5.47 -9.64
N ASP A 25 0.47 -6.37 -8.72
CA ASP A 25 0.68 -7.81 -8.89
C ASP A 25 -0.55 -8.50 -9.46
N GLU A 26 -1.75 -8.04 -9.08
CA GLU A 26 -3.03 -8.68 -9.43
C GLU A 26 -3.78 -7.94 -10.55
N GLY A 27 -3.29 -6.75 -10.95
CA GLY A 27 -3.88 -5.95 -12.03
C GLY A 27 -5.26 -5.37 -11.71
N ALA A 28 -5.62 -5.25 -10.44
CA ALA A 28 -6.90 -4.68 -10.02
C ALA A 28 -6.92 -3.15 -10.18
N ASP A 29 -8.01 -2.59 -10.73
CA ASP A 29 -8.15 -1.13 -10.86
C ASP A 29 -8.38 -0.41 -9.52
N ALA A 30 -9.14 -1.05 -8.62
CA ALA A 30 -9.50 -0.53 -7.30
C ALA A 30 -10.06 -1.65 -6.41
N LEU A 31 -9.94 -1.50 -5.09
CA LEU A 31 -10.50 -2.45 -4.11
C LEU A 31 -11.65 -1.85 -3.30
N ARG A 32 -12.67 -2.66 -3.01
CA ARG A 32 -13.76 -2.23 -2.11
C ARG A 32 -13.34 -2.37 -0.65
N VAL A 33 -13.99 -1.62 0.24
CA VAL A 33 -13.72 -1.70 1.69
C VAL A 33 -13.88 -3.12 2.23
N SER A 34 -14.86 -3.88 1.70
CA SER A 34 -15.10 -5.28 2.05
C SER A 34 -13.92 -6.20 1.75
N ASP A 35 -13.10 -5.84 0.76
CA ASP A 35 -11.99 -6.64 0.29
C ASP A 35 -10.69 -6.16 0.95
N ILE A 36 -10.57 -4.84 1.20
CA ILE A 36 -9.42 -4.24 1.88
C ILE A 36 -9.30 -4.77 3.33
N HIS A 37 -10.39 -4.83 4.09
CA HIS A 37 -10.35 -5.24 5.50
C HIS A 37 -9.72 -6.64 5.71
N PRO A 38 -10.20 -7.72 5.06
CA PRO A 38 -9.62 -9.05 5.25
C PRO A 38 -8.17 -9.15 4.76
N LEU A 39 -7.79 -8.40 3.71
CA LEU A 39 -6.41 -8.37 3.22
C LEU A 39 -5.46 -7.70 4.23
N VAL A 40 -5.89 -6.58 4.84
CA VAL A 40 -5.12 -5.91 5.90
C VAL A 40 -5.03 -6.80 7.14
N ALA A 41 -6.14 -7.44 7.56
CA ALA A 41 -6.16 -8.38 8.67
C ALA A 41 -5.16 -9.54 8.45
N SER A 42 -5.18 -10.15 7.26
CA SER A 42 -4.24 -11.22 6.89
C SER A 42 -2.78 -10.74 6.89
N ARG A 43 -2.51 -9.54 6.37
CA ARG A 43 -1.18 -8.94 6.40
C ARG A 43 -0.67 -8.76 7.83
N ARG A 44 -1.47 -8.16 8.72
CA ARG A 44 -1.11 -7.97 10.12
C ARG A 44 -0.89 -9.28 10.86
N GLY A 45 -1.74 -10.27 10.61
CA GLY A 45 -1.59 -11.63 11.15
C GLY A 45 -0.23 -12.26 10.81
N ARG A 46 0.28 -12.05 9.58
CA ARG A 46 1.62 -12.53 9.18
C ARG A 46 2.78 -11.87 9.94
N HIS A 47 2.55 -10.68 10.48
CA HIS A 47 3.55 -9.92 11.25
C HIS A 47 3.30 -9.96 12.76
N GLY A 48 2.32 -10.73 13.23
CA GLY A 48 2.00 -10.82 14.66
C GLY A 48 1.32 -9.57 15.22
N GLU A 49 0.74 -8.73 14.36
CA GLU A 49 0.07 -7.49 14.75
C GLU A 49 -1.45 -7.69 14.95
N ALA A 50 -2.06 -6.84 15.77
CA ALA A 50 -3.48 -6.89 16.06
C ALA A 50 -4.34 -6.53 14.83
N GLU A 51 -5.39 -7.31 14.61
CA GLU A 51 -6.36 -7.09 13.54
C GLU A 51 -7.07 -5.73 13.71
N PRO A 52 -7.18 -4.92 12.65
CA PRO A 52 -7.90 -3.67 12.73
C PRO A 52 -9.41 -3.91 12.67
N SER A 53 -10.17 -3.13 13.44
CA SER A 53 -11.63 -3.09 13.29
C SER A 53 -12.04 -2.60 11.88
N PRO A 54 -13.15 -3.10 11.31
CA PRO A 54 -13.71 -2.57 10.06
C PRO A 54 -13.97 -1.06 10.07
N VAL A 55 -14.33 -0.50 11.22
CA VAL A 55 -14.55 0.94 11.39
C VAL A 55 -13.24 1.72 11.25
N THR A 56 -12.14 1.14 11.74
CA THR A 56 -10.79 1.71 11.64
C THR A 56 -10.34 1.82 10.19
N ILE A 57 -10.55 0.77 9.38
CA ILE A 57 -10.25 0.80 7.93
C ILE A 57 -11.01 1.92 7.23
N SER A 58 -12.31 2.05 7.51
CA SER A 58 -13.13 3.12 6.91
C SER A 58 -12.65 4.52 7.30
N SER A 59 -12.14 4.69 8.53
CA SER A 59 -11.60 5.96 9.01
C SER A 59 -10.25 6.28 8.36
N GLN A 60 -9.35 5.30 8.27
CA GLN A 60 -8.04 5.47 7.63
C GLN A 60 -8.17 5.72 6.13
N LEU A 61 -9.12 5.09 5.43
CA LEU A 61 -9.42 5.41 4.03
C LEU A 61 -9.90 6.86 3.84
N ARG A 62 -10.64 7.43 4.80
CA ARG A 62 -10.98 8.86 4.78
C ARG A 62 -9.73 9.72 4.97
N GLY A 63 -8.86 9.37 5.92
CA GLY A 63 -7.58 10.05 6.15
C GLY A 63 -6.70 10.05 4.89
N LEU A 64 -6.50 8.87 4.30
CA LEU A 64 -5.79 8.70 3.04
C LEU A 64 -6.40 9.51 1.88
N SER A 65 -7.74 9.56 1.78
CA SER A 65 -8.43 10.34 0.74
C SER A 65 -8.22 11.84 0.96
N ALA A 66 -8.29 12.31 2.21
CA ALA A 66 -8.05 13.71 2.56
C ALA A 66 -6.60 14.13 2.29
N LYS A 67 -5.65 13.19 2.44
CA LYS A 67 -4.24 13.35 2.07
C LYS A 67 -3.99 13.25 0.55
N GLY A 68 -5.01 12.91 -0.25
CA GLY A 68 -4.84 12.70 -1.69
C GLY A 68 -4.02 11.47 -2.06
N LEU A 69 -3.81 10.53 -1.13
CA LEU A 69 -3.03 9.30 -1.34
C LEU A 69 -3.85 8.14 -1.92
N VAL A 70 -5.18 8.23 -1.82
CA VAL A 70 -6.12 7.31 -2.45
C VAL A 70 -7.26 8.07 -3.09
N LEU A 71 -7.80 7.52 -4.17
CA LEU A 71 -8.97 8.03 -4.86
C LEU A 71 -10.12 7.05 -4.68
N ALA A 72 -11.28 7.56 -4.24
CA ALA A 72 -12.52 6.80 -4.29
C ALA A 72 -13.05 6.78 -5.73
N VAL A 73 -13.22 5.60 -6.30
CA VAL A 73 -13.72 5.39 -7.66
C VAL A 73 -14.96 4.52 -7.65
N VAL A 74 -15.80 4.66 -8.68
CA VAL A 74 -16.93 3.77 -8.89
C VAL A 74 -16.43 2.50 -9.60
N VAL A 75 -16.54 1.36 -8.93
CA VAL A 75 -16.20 0.04 -9.44
C VAL A 75 -17.48 -0.60 -9.97
N GLY A 76 -17.67 -0.53 -11.28
CA GLY A 76 -18.72 -1.25 -12.00
C GLY A 76 -18.57 -2.76 -11.82
N GLY A 77 -19.69 -3.46 -11.66
CA GLY A 77 -19.68 -4.88 -11.27
C GLY A 77 -19.03 -5.80 -12.30
N SER A 78 -17.84 -6.29 -12.00
CA SER A 78 -17.29 -7.51 -12.59
C SER A 78 -16.57 -8.33 -11.52
N SER A 79 -17.13 -9.52 -11.29
CA SER A 79 -16.68 -10.61 -10.42
C SER A 79 -16.86 -10.39 -8.90
N GLY A 80 -17.71 -11.21 -8.29
CA GLY A 80 -18.03 -11.18 -6.87
C GLY A 80 -19.52 -11.36 -6.69
N LYS A 81 -19.97 -12.61 -6.53
CA LYS A 81 -21.35 -12.99 -6.25
C LYS A 81 -21.94 -12.02 -5.22
N SER A 82 -22.88 -11.19 -5.66
CA SER A 82 -23.66 -10.32 -4.79
C SER A 82 -24.36 -11.21 -3.77
N ARG A 83 -23.90 -11.18 -2.51
CA ARG A 83 -24.68 -11.73 -1.42
C ARG A 83 -25.87 -10.80 -1.22
N GLU A 84 -27.04 -11.37 -1.44
CA GLU A 84 -28.36 -10.79 -1.37
C GLU A 84 -28.50 -9.86 -0.15
N ALA A 85 -28.86 -8.60 -0.42
CA ALA A 85 -29.03 -7.59 0.61
C ALA A 85 -30.27 -7.92 1.46
N VAL A 86 -30.05 -8.38 2.69
CA VAL A 86 -31.10 -8.53 3.70
C VAL A 86 -31.67 -7.15 4.01
N ARG A 87 -32.91 -6.89 3.58
CA ARG A 87 -33.66 -5.68 3.91
C ARG A 87 -34.06 -5.69 5.38
N THR A 88 -33.26 -5.07 6.24
CA THR A 88 -33.71 -4.69 7.59
C THR A 88 -34.42 -3.34 7.52
N ARG A 89 -35.71 -3.36 7.90
CA ARG A 89 -36.60 -2.21 7.96
C ARG A 89 -36.27 -1.42 9.23
N GLY A 90 -35.47 -0.37 9.11
CA GLY A 90 -35.12 0.51 10.23
C GLY A 90 -34.54 1.83 9.74
N LEU A 91 -35.15 2.94 10.17
CA LEU A 91 -34.75 4.32 9.88
C LEU A 91 -33.35 4.63 10.43
N LEU A 92 -32.32 4.32 9.67
CA LEU A 92 -31.01 4.94 9.77
C LEU A 92 -30.66 5.37 8.35
N ARG A 93 -30.32 6.66 8.17
CA ARG A 93 -29.80 7.17 6.90
C ARG A 93 -28.73 6.21 6.42
N ALA A 94 -29.02 5.46 5.35
CA ALA A 94 -28.05 4.58 4.73
C ALA A 94 -26.80 5.41 4.45
N SER A 95 -25.67 4.98 5.01
CA SER A 95 -24.35 5.51 4.69
C SER A 95 -24.28 5.67 3.17
N THR A 96 -24.07 6.90 2.70
CA THR A 96 -24.09 7.31 1.28
C THR A 96 -22.97 6.68 0.43
N ARG A 97 -22.26 5.68 0.95
CA ARG A 97 -21.29 4.90 0.19
C ARG A 97 -22.03 3.78 -0.53
N SER A 98 -22.29 4.03 -1.81
CA SER A 98 -22.76 3.00 -2.74
C SER A 98 -21.89 1.73 -2.59
N PRO A 99 -22.47 0.51 -2.66
CA PRO A 99 -21.71 -0.75 -2.66
C PRO A 99 -20.71 -0.86 -3.84
N LEU A 100 -20.71 0.13 -4.73
CA LEU A 100 -19.83 0.26 -5.87
C LEU A 100 -18.60 1.15 -5.60
N THR A 101 -18.42 1.72 -4.40
CA THR A 101 -17.23 2.53 -4.12
C THR A 101 -16.01 1.64 -3.85
N GLY A 102 -15.01 1.74 -4.72
CA GLY A 102 -13.66 1.20 -4.50
C GLY A 102 -12.63 2.30 -4.26
N TYR A 103 -11.43 1.89 -3.86
CA TYR A 103 -10.31 2.75 -3.57
C TYR A 103 -9.10 2.29 -4.38
N ARG A 104 -8.39 3.24 -4.97
CA ARG A 104 -7.12 3.01 -5.67
C ARG A 104 -6.05 3.97 -5.17
N PRO A 105 -4.77 3.56 -5.10
CA PRO A 105 -3.69 4.47 -4.76
C PRO A 105 -3.49 5.50 -5.88
N THR A 106 -3.17 6.74 -5.52
CA THR A 106 -2.85 7.81 -6.49
C THR A 106 -1.36 7.91 -6.77
N HIS A 107 -0.54 7.42 -5.85
CA HIS A 107 0.92 7.45 -5.92
C HIS A 107 1.49 6.04 -5.78
N SER A 108 2.66 5.82 -6.36
CA SER A 108 3.43 4.59 -6.24
C SER A 108 4.06 4.45 -4.84
N PRO A 109 4.47 3.23 -4.43
CA PRO A 109 5.21 3.02 -3.19
C PRO A 109 6.47 3.88 -3.10
N SER A 110 7.21 4.01 -4.22
CA SER A 110 8.45 4.78 -4.30
C SER A 110 8.24 6.26 -4.01
N GLU A 111 7.16 6.86 -4.50
CA GLU A 111 6.85 8.27 -4.27
C GLU A 111 6.44 8.53 -2.82
N VAL A 112 5.61 7.65 -2.24
CA VAL A 112 5.10 7.84 -0.87
C VAL A 112 6.18 7.58 0.18
N LEU A 113 7.09 6.64 -0.07
CA LEU A 113 8.13 6.24 0.88
C LEU A 113 9.48 6.92 0.64
N GLN A 114 9.58 7.83 -0.34
CA GLN A 114 10.84 8.48 -0.71
C GLN A 114 11.56 9.09 0.50
N ALA A 115 10.88 9.91 1.29
CA ALA A 115 11.48 10.57 2.45
C ALA A 115 11.95 9.55 3.52
N THR A 116 11.23 8.42 3.66
CA THR A 116 11.65 7.34 4.56
C THR A 116 12.92 6.67 4.06
N PHE A 117 13.01 6.40 2.75
CA PHE A 117 14.21 5.82 2.15
C PHE A 117 15.40 6.80 2.21
N GLU A 118 15.20 8.10 2.01
CA GLU A 118 16.23 9.12 2.17
C GLU A 118 16.73 9.20 3.61
N ALA A 119 15.82 9.17 4.59
CA ALA A 119 16.18 9.14 6.01
C ALA A 119 16.98 7.87 6.36
N LEU A 120 16.55 6.70 5.88
CA LEU A 120 17.30 5.46 6.06
C LEU A 120 18.66 5.53 5.39
N ALA A 121 18.76 6.01 4.14
CA ALA A 121 20.02 6.12 3.43
C ALA A 121 20.99 7.08 4.14
N SER A 122 20.51 8.21 4.65
CA SER A 122 21.33 9.19 5.38
C SER A 122 21.86 8.66 6.72
N ALA A 123 21.16 7.72 7.35
CA ALA A 123 21.63 7.04 8.56
C ALA A 123 22.82 6.09 8.33
N TYR A 124 23.09 5.69 7.07
CA TYR A 124 24.24 4.87 6.72
C TYR A 124 25.42 5.71 6.22
N PRO A 125 26.67 5.31 6.54
CA PRO A 125 27.86 5.85 5.90
C PRO A 125 27.76 5.71 4.38
N GLU A 126 28.14 6.74 3.63
CA GLU A 126 27.96 6.79 2.17
C GLU A 126 28.60 5.60 1.46
N SER A 127 29.80 5.19 1.89
CA SER A 127 30.52 4.02 1.37
C SER A 127 29.82 2.68 1.60
N GLN A 128 28.84 2.62 2.49
CA GLN A 128 28.11 1.40 2.85
C GLN A 128 26.66 1.39 2.33
N ARG A 129 26.11 2.54 1.91
CA ARG A 129 24.70 2.67 1.50
C ARG A 129 24.30 1.67 0.42
N THR A 130 25.11 1.54 -0.62
CA THR A 130 24.82 0.68 -1.77
C THR A 130 24.88 -0.81 -1.40
N GLN A 131 25.82 -1.19 -0.52
CA GLN A 131 25.91 -2.56 0.00
C GLN A 131 24.76 -2.88 0.98
N ALA A 132 24.34 -1.89 1.77
CA ALA A 132 23.23 -2.05 2.70
C ALA A 132 21.92 -2.43 1.97
N LEU A 133 21.70 -1.96 0.74
CA LEU A 133 20.54 -2.35 -0.07
C LEU A 133 20.49 -3.86 -0.33
N ILE A 134 21.64 -4.48 -0.63
CA ILE A 134 21.76 -5.93 -0.84
C ILE A 134 21.52 -6.67 0.48
N ASP A 135 22.11 -6.18 1.57
CA ASP A 135 21.98 -6.78 2.89
C ASP A 135 20.53 -6.72 3.40
N PHE A 136 19.84 -5.60 3.18
CA PHE A 136 18.41 -5.46 3.45
C PHE A 136 17.57 -6.41 2.61
N ALA A 137 17.82 -6.51 1.30
CA ALA A 137 17.09 -7.44 0.44
C ALA A 137 17.23 -8.90 0.92
N LYS A 138 18.43 -9.27 1.38
CA LYS A 138 18.71 -10.60 1.96
C LYS A 138 18.04 -10.78 3.33
N ALA A 139 18.14 -9.79 4.22
CA ALA A 139 17.54 -9.84 5.55
C ALA A 139 16.01 -9.92 5.51
N LEU A 140 15.39 -9.21 4.56
CA LEU A 140 13.95 -9.28 4.28
C LEU A 140 13.53 -10.57 3.57
N LYS A 141 14.48 -11.46 3.26
CA LYS A 141 14.25 -12.73 2.56
C LYS A 141 13.49 -12.54 1.25
N LEU A 142 13.81 -11.48 0.51
CA LEU A 142 13.19 -11.22 -0.79
C LEU A 142 13.49 -12.37 -1.78
N PRO A 143 12.65 -12.57 -2.81
CA PRO A 143 12.90 -13.58 -3.81
C PRO A 143 14.29 -13.43 -4.42
N LYS A 144 14.99 -14.55 -4.66
CA LYS A 144 16.38 -14.56 -5.16
C LYS A 144 16.58 -13.68 -6.40
N ARG A 145 15.59 -13.67 -7.30
CA ARG A 145 15.59 -12.82 -8.50
C ARG A 145 15.70 -11.34 -8.16
N VAL A 146 14.93 -10.86 -7.18
CA VAL A 146 14.96 -9.46 -6.75
C VAL A 146 16.32 -9.12 -6.14
N VAL A 147 16.89 -10.01 -5.32
CA VAL A 147 18.23 -9.80 -4.76
C VAL A 147 19.28 -9.71 -5.87
N GLN A 148 19.19 -10.54 -6.91
CA GLN A 148 20.10 -10.50 -8.06
C GLN A 148 19.94 -9.22 -8.89
N ASP A 149 18.70 -8.75 -9.09
CA ASP A 149 18.42 -7.50 -9.81
C ASP A 149 19.02 -6.30 -9.05
N VAL A 150 18.88 -6.27 -7.72
CA VAL A 150 19.52 -5.25 -6.86
C VAL A 150 21.04 -5.35 -6.92
N GLU A 151 21.63 -6.54 -6.76
CA GLU A 151 23.08 -6.76 -6.86
C GLU A 151 23.63 -6.29 -8.22
N LYS A 152 22.89 -6.51 -9.31
CA LYS A 152 23.25 -6.04 -10.65
C LYS A 152 23.21 -4.51 -10.73
N ALA A 153 22.12 -3.88 -10.28
CA ALA A 153 21.99 -2.42 -10.28
C ALA A 153 23.09 -1.73 -9.47
N VAL A 154 23.42 -2.28 -8.28
CA VAL A 154 24.51 -1.80 -7.43
C VAL A 154 25.87 -1.86 -8.15
N ARG A 155 26.15 -2.97 -8.85
CA ARG A 155 27.39 -3.09 -9.64
C ARG A 155 27.45 -2.14 -10.82
N GLU A 156 26.31 -1.82 -11.42
CA GLU A 156 26.23 -0.86 -12.53
C GLU A 156 26.44 0.58 -12.05
N GLU A 157 25.91 0.98 -10.89
CA GLU A 157 26.20 2.28 -10.27
C GLU A 157 27.66 2.41 -9.78
N GLN A 158 28.26 1.33 -9.28
CA GLN A 158 29.64 1.35 -8.78
C GLN A 158 30.70 1.31 -9.89
N LYS A 159 30.31 1.09 -11.15
CA LYS A 159 31.22 1.31 -12.27
C LYS A 159 31.32 2.83 -12.49
N PRO A 160 32.45 3.47 -12.15
CA PRO A 160 32.63 4.86 -12.53
C PRO A 160 32.56 4.94 -14.06
N GLY A 161 31.98 6.02 -14.58
CA GLY A 161 31.70 6.22 -16.01
C GLY A 161 32.81 5.73 -16.93
N SER A 162 32.41 4.98 -17.97
CA SER A 162 33.06 5.09 -19.28
C SER A 162 32.75 6.46 -19.87
#